data_AF-A0A2S1NYY2-F1
#
_entry.id   AF-A0A2S1NYY2-F1
#
_cell.length_a   1.000
_cell.length_b   1.000
_cell.length_c   1.000
_cell.angle_alpha   90.00
_cell.angle_beta   90.00
_cell.angle_gamma   90.00
#
_symmetry.space_group_name_H-M   'P 1'
#
loop_
_entity.id
_entity.type
_entity.pdbx_description
1 polymer ?
#
loop_
_entity_poly.entity_id
_entity_poly.type
_entity_poly.pdbx_seq_one_letter_code
_entity_poly.pdbx_strand_id
1 'polypeptide(L)' 'MEALVYTFLLVSTLGIIFFAIFFREPPKISTKRLK' A
#
# COMPACT_ATOMS: atom_id res chain seq x y z
N MET A 1 9.00 -23.53 -14.56
CA MET A 1 9.43 -22.11 -14.60
C MET A 1 8.26 -21.17 -14.33
N GLU A 2 7.11 -21.36 -14.98
CA GLU A 2 5.94 -20.47 -14.87
C GLU A 2 5.37 -20.33 -13.46
N ALA A 3 5.29 -21.40 -12.68
CA ALA A 3 4.81 -21.35 -11.30
C ALA A 3 5.60 -20.34 -10.44
N LEU A 4 6.94 -20.28 -10.60
CA LEU A 4 7.78 -19.31 -9.88
C LEU A 4 7.47 -17.88 -10.27
N VAL A 5 7.21 -17.63 -11.56
CA VAL A 5 6.83 -16.32 -12.08
C VAL A 5 5.49 -15.88 -11.48
N TYR A 6 4.48 -16.75 -11.49
CA TYR A 6 3.16 -16.43 -10.92
C TYR A 6 3.21 -16.21 -9.42
N THR A 7 3.95 -17.04 -8.68
CA THR A 7 4.13 -16.83 -7.24
C THR A 7 4.87 -15.54 -6.96
N PHE A 8 5.92 -15.22 -7.73
CA PHE A 8 6.65 -13.97 -7.57
C PHE A 8 5.75 -12.75 -7.83
N LEU A 9 4.98 -12.76 -8.92
CA LEU A 9 4.03 -11.69 -9.23
C LEU A 9 2.97 -11.52 -8.15
N LEU A 10 2.41 -12.63 -7.65
CA LEU A 10 1.42 -12.63 -6.58
C LEU A 10 1.98 -12.04 -5.28
N VAL A 11 3.11 -12.58 -4.80
CA VAL A 11 3.73 -12.16 -3.53
C VAL A 11 4.20 -10.71 -3.62
N SER A 12 4.77 -10.30 -4.75
CA SER A 12 5.22 -8.91 -4.96
C SER A 12 4.04 -7.93 -4.92
N THR A 13 2.93 -8.27 -5.58
CA THR A 13 1.72 -7.44 -5.60
C THR A 13 1.12 -7.31 -4.21
N LEU A 14 1.01 -8.42 -3.48
CA LEU A 14 0.50 -8.43 -2.10
C LEU A 14 1.42 -7.64 -1.15
N GLY A 15 2.73 -7.76 -1.30
CA GLY A 15 3.71 -6.99 -0.53
C GLY A 15 3.56 -5.48 -0.75
N ILE A 16 3.40 -5.04 -1.99
CA ILE A 16 3.18 -3.62 -2.32
C ILE A 16 1.90 -3.09 -1.67
N ILE A 17 0.79 -3.85 -1.75
CA ILE A 17 -0.48 -3.46 -1.12
C ILE A 17 -0.34 -3.38 0.41
N PHE A 18 0.35 -4.34 1.02
CA PHE A 18 0.63 -4.32 2.45
C PHE A 18 1.39 -3.06 2.86
N PHE A 19 2.49 -2.73 2.16
CA PHE A 19 3.24 -1.51 2.45
C PHE A 19 2.41 -0.23 2.20
N ALA A 20 1.61 -0.19 1.13
CA ALA A 20 0.76 0.96 0.82
C ALA A 20 -0.34 1.21 1.87
N ILE A 21 -0.81 0.18 2.59
CA ILE A 21 -1.83 0.34 3.64
C ILE A 21 -1.19 0.77 4.96
N PHE A 22 -0.13 0.07 5.39
CA PHE A 22 0.46 0.27 6.73
C PHE A 22 1.46 1.42 6.80
N PHE A 23 2.15 1.74 5.70
CA PHE A 23 3.20 2.76 5.65
C PHE A 23 2.83 3.97 4.80
N ARG A 24 1.55 4.17 4.49
CA ARG A 24 1.10 5.44 3.88
C ARG A 24 1.20 6.58 4.87
N GLU A 25 1.38 7.79 4.34
CA GLU A 25 1.28 9.02 5.13
C GLU A 25 -0.09 9.06 5.83
N PRO A 26 -0.15 9.31 7.16
CA PRO A 26 -1.42 9.45 7.84
C PRO A 26 -2.18 10.66 7.28
N PRO A 27 -3.52 10.58 7.17
CA PRO A 27 -4.30 11.69 6.66
C PRO A 27 -4.13 12.91 7.56
N LYS A 28 -3.75 14.04 6.97
CA LYS A 28 -3.70 15.33 7.68
C LYS A 28 -5.09 15.91 7.74
N ILE A 29 -5.62 16.09 8.95
CA ILE A 29 -6.89 16.78 9.16
C ILE A 29 -6.65 18.28 8.94
N SER A 30 -7.18 18.83 7.85
CA SER A 30 -7.19 20.28 7.62
C SER A 30 -8.23 20.91 8.55
N THR A 31 -7.84 21.34 9.74
CA THR A 31 -8.69 22.17 10.59
C THR A 31 -8.81 23.56 9.96
N LYS A 32 -9.82 23.77 9.10
CA LYS A 32 -10.23 25.14 8.78
C LYS A 32 -10.69 25.76 10.08
N ARG A 33 -9.96 26.78 10.56
CA ARG A 33 -10.44 27.64 11.65
C ARG A 33 -11.76 28.24 11.15
N LEU A 34 -12.89 27.74 11.66
CA LEU A 34 -14.16 28.46 11.59
C LEU A 34 -13.91 29.76 12.35
N LYS A 35 -13.78 30.85 11.61
CA LYS A 35 -13.59 32.21 12.12
C LYS A 35 -14.93 32.90 12.10
#